data_AF-A0ABD3W7Q0-F1
#
_entry.id   AF-A0ABD3W7Q0-F1
#
_cell.length_a   1.000
_cell.length_b   1.000
_cell.length_c   1.000
_cell.angle_alpha   90.00
_cell.angle_beta   90.00
_cell.angle_gamma   90.00
#
_symmetry.space_group_name_H-M   'P 1'
#
loop_
_entity.id
_entity.type
_entity.pdbx_description
1 polymer ?
#
loop_
_entity_poly.entity_id
_entity_poly.type
_entity_poly.pdbx_seq_one_letter_code
_entity_poly.pdbx_strand_id
1 'polypeptide(L)' 'MKEQNDYLSSIGFIATYIGMESDENGILEGNSQFIFSSPESILSISNLKDMLTTHAYKTLELLVVDEAVIYWNDPSAL' A
#
# COMPACT_ATOMS: atom_id res chain seq x y z
N MET A 1 -3.90 5.31 -8.91
CA MET A 1 -2.61 4.79 -8.40
C MET A 1 -1.43 5.15 -9.31
N LYS A 2 -1.38 4.70 -10.59
CA LYS A 2 -0.25 5.05 -11.48
C LYS A 2 -0.01 6.57 -11.61
N GLU A 3 -1.07 7.35 -11.86
CA GLU A 3 -0.95 8.81 -11.96
C GLU A 3 -0.39 9.47 -10.70
N GLN A 4 -0.78 8.99 -9.51
CA GLN A 4 -0.28 9.49 -8.23
C GLN A 4 1.19 9.10 -8.02
N ASN A 5 1.55 7.87 -8.39
CA ASN A 5 2.93 7.39 -8.38
C ASN A 5 3.82 8.25 -9.27
N ASP A 6 3.41 8.43 -10.54
CA ASP A 6 4.13 9.22 -11.54
C ASP A 6 4.29 10.68 -11.08
N TYR A 7 3.24 11.26 -10.49
CA TYR A 7 3.30 12.60 -9.91
C TYR A 7 4.30 12.71 -8.75
N LEU A 8 4.25 11.80 -7.77
CA LEU A 8 5.17 11.82 -6.63
C LEU A 8 6.62 11.66 -7.08
N SER A 9 6.89 10.74 -8.01
CA SER A 9 8.20 10.58 -8.62
C SER A 9 8.65 11.85 -9.35
N SER A 10 7.74 12.54 -10.05
CA SER A 10 8.08 13.78 -10.78
C SER A 10 8.52 14.94 -9.87
N ILE A 11 8.09 14.94 -8.61
CA ILE A 11 8.48 15.96 -7.62
C ILE A 11 9.58 15.47 -6.64
N GLY A 12 10.18 14.30 -6.93
CA GLY A 12 11.37 13.81 -6.23
C GLY A 12 11.12 12.84 -5.06
N PHE A 13 9.88 12.40 -4.84
CA PHE A 13 9.61 11.33 -3.86
C PHE A 13 9.87 9.95 -4.44
N ILE A 14 10.29 9.03 -3.57
CA ILE A 14 10.44 7.62 -3.94
C ILE A 14 9.09 6.92 -3.72
N ALA A 15 8.31 6.82 -4.79
CA ALA A 15 7.01 6.16 -4.81
C ALA A 15 7.07 4.87 -5.64
N THR A 16 6.32 3.86 -5.20
CA THR A 16 6.15 2.61 -5.94
C THR A 16 4.72 2.08 -5.82
N TYR A 17 4.37 1.12 -6.68
CA TYR A 17 3.09 0.42 -6.65
C TYR A 17 3.30 -1.10 -6.65
N ILE A 18 2.58 -1.82 -5.79
CA ILE A 18 2.58 -3.27 -5.71
C ILE A 18 1.69 -3.85 -6.82
N GLY A 19 2.31 -4.50 -7.81
CA GLY A 19 1.64 -5.01 -9.02
C GLY A 19 2.56 -5.85 -9.92
N MET A 20 2.24 -5.97 -11.23
CA MET A 20 2.94 -6.91 -12.13
C MET A 20 4.45 -6.67 -12.34
N GLU A 21 4.97 -5.47 -12.07
CA GLU A 21 6.39 -5.13 -12.25
C GLU A 21 6.98 -4.43 -11.02
N SER A 22 6.54 -4.79 -9.81
CA SER A 22 7.08 -4.19 -8.59
C SER A 22 8.43 -4.76 -8.18
N ASP A 23 9.36 -3.90 -7.77
CA ASP A 23 10.58 -4.31 -7.04
C ASP A 23 10.20 -4.72 -5.62
N GLU A 24 9.78 -5.97 -5.46
CA GLU A 24 9.37 -6.53 -4.17
C GLU A 24 10.48 -6.46 -3.12
N ASN A 25 11.75 -6.62 -3.53
CA ASN A 25 12.87 -6.55 -2.59
C ASN A 25 13.07 -5.13 -2.08
N GLY A 26 13.07 -4.13 -2.96
CA GLY A 26 13.16 -2.72 -2.58
C GLY A 26 11.97 -2.27 -1.71
N ILE A 27 10.79 -2.85 -1.93
CA ILE A 27 9.63 -2.67 -1.05
C ILE A 27 9.91 -3.28 0.32
N LEU A 28 10.31 -4.55 0.42
CA LEU A 28 10.56 -5.21 1.71
C LEU A 28 11.67 -4.54 2.53
N GLU A 29 12.66 -3.95 1.86
CA GLU A 29 13.75 -3.20 2.49
C GLU A 29 13.35 -1.80 3.00
N GLY A 30 12.17 -1.30 2.62
CA GLY A 30 11.68 0.03 3.01
C GLY A 30 12.33 1.17 2.24
N ASN A 31 12.77 0.93 1.00
CA ASN A 31 13.43 1.95 0.17
C ASN A 31 12.44 2.97 -0.42
N SER A 32 11.13 2.71 -0.31
CA SER A 32 10.06 3.57 -0.83
C SER A 32 9.42 4.39 0.29
N GLN A 33 9.20 5.68 0.03
CA GLN A 33 8.49 6.59 0.93
C GLN A 33 6.97 6.46 0.78
N PHE A 34 6.51 6.14 -0.42
CA PHE A 34 5.09 5.91 -0.73
C PHE A 34 4.92 4.57 -1.44
N ILE A 35 3.96 3.79 -0.96
CA ILE A 35 3.64 2.48 -1.54
C ILE A 35 2.14 2.44 -1.78
N PHE A 36 1.78 2.31 -3.06
CA PHE A 36 0.41 2.12 -3.49
C PHE A 36 0.13 0.63 -3.69
N SER A 37 -1.08 0.18 -3.37
CA SER A 37 -1.50 -1.18 -3.66
C SER A 37 -3.02 -1.28 -3.73
N SER A 38 -3.52 -2.27 -4.45
CA SER A 38 -4.93 -2.66 -4.36
C SER A 38 -5.12 -3.70 -3.26
N PRO A 39 -6.34 -3.86 -2.71
CA PRO A 39 -6.64 -4.90 -1.73
C PRO A 39 -6.24 -6.30 -2.22
N GLU A 40 -6.50 -6.61 -3.50
CA GLU A 40 -6.17 -7.90 -4.11
C GLU A 40 -4.66 -8.13 -4.17
N SER A 41 -3.89 -7.11 -4.58
CA SER A 41 -2.43 -7.19 -4.63
C SER A 41 -1.82 -7.40 -3.24
N ILE A 42 -2.33 -6.71 -2.21
CA ILE A 42 -1.92 -6.92 -0.80
C ILE A 42 -2.14 -8.37 -0.38
N LEU A 43 -3.31 -8.93 -0.71
CA LEU A 43 -3.67 -10.30 -0.33
C LEU A 43 -2.88 -11.36 -1.10
N SER A 44 -2.44 -11.05 -2.32
CA SER A 44 -1.69 -11.96 -3.17
C SER A 44 -0.22 -12.14 -2.76
N ILE A 45 0.37 -11.16 -2.06
CA ILE A 45 1.75 -11.22 -1.60
C ILE A 45 1.79 -11.87 -0.22
N SER A 46 2.20 -13.14 -0.17
CA SER A 46 2.29 -13.93 1.07
C SER A 46 3.13 -13.25 2.16
N ASN A 47 4.15 -12.49 1.76
CA ASN A 47 5.16 -11.92 2.64
C ASN A 47 4.86 -10.47 3.04
N LEU A 48 3.78 -9.86 2.52
CA LEU A 48 3.44 -8.47 2.83
C LEU A 48 2.97 -8.30 4.28
N LYS A 49 2.35 -9.35 4.83
CA LYS A 49 1.98 -9.39 6.25
C LYS A 49 3.21 -9.29 7.14
N ASP A 50 4.29 -9.96 6.75
CA ASP A 50 5.55 -9.92 7.48
C ASP A 50 6.27 -8.59 7.27
N MET A 51 6.17 -8.00 6.07
CA MET A 51 6.73 -6.68 5.74
C MET A 51 6.36 -5.61 6.79
N LEU A 52 5.07 -5.51 7.14
CA LEU A 52 4.57 -4.54 8.12
C LEU A 52 5.16 -4.74 9.54
N THR A 53 5.69 -5.94 9.81
CA THR A 53 6.31 -6.27 11.10
C THR A 53 7.84 -6.13 11.10
N THR A 54 8.45 -5.89 9.94
CA THR A 54 9.90 -5.69 9.82
C THR A 54 10.36 -4.36 10.41
N HIS A 55 11.65 -4.24 10.72
CA HIS A 55 12.21 -2.98 11.22
C HIS A 55 12.05 -1.81 10.24
N ALA A 56 12.07 -2.09 8.93
CA ALA A 56 11.89 -1.09 7.88
C ALA A 56 10.51 -0.41 7.96
N TYR A 57 9.49 -1.12 8.45
CA TYR A 57 8.11 -0.63 8.54
C TYR A 57 7.65 -0.33 9.98
N LYS A 58 8.52 -0.49 10.99
CA LYS A 58 8.25 0.01 12.34
C LYS A 58 8.08 1.53 12.39
N THR A 59 8.63 2.23 11.41
CA THR A 59 8.48 3.67 11.22
C THR A 59 7.35 4.03 10.27
N LEU A 60 6.45 3.09 9.95
CA LEU A 60 5.25 3.40 9.18
C LEU A 60 4.38 4.37 9.98
N GLU A 61 4.32 5.63 9.55
CA GLU A 61 3.59 6.69 10.27
C GLU A 61 2.13 6.80 9.83
N LEU A 62 1.81 6.36 8.60
CA LEU A 62 0.52 6.60 7.97
C LEU A 62 0.07 5.44 7.08
N LEU A 63 -1.17 4.99 7.28
CA LEU A 63 -1.90 4.10 6.37
C LEU A 63 -3.09 4.86 5.79
N VAL A 64 -3.17 4.91 4.46
CA VAL A 64 -4.27 5.56 3.73
C VAL A 64 -5.07 4.50 2.98
N VAL A 65 -6.39 4.54 3.11
CA VAL A 65 -7.31 3.69 2.35
C VAL A 65 -8.16 4.58 1.47
N ASP A 66 -7.90 4.51 0.16
CA ASP A 66 -8.72 5.18 -0.85
C ASP A 66 -10.02 4.39 -1.06
N GLU A 67 -11.14 5.09 -1.30
CA GLU A 67 -12.48 4.49 -1.46
C GLU A 67 -12.89 3.53 -0.32
N ALA A 68 -12.68 3.95 0.93
CA ALA A 68 -12.96 3.13 2.11
C ALA A 68 -14.45 2.71 2.18
N VAL A 69 -14.70 1.40 2.12
CA VAL A 69 -16.04 0.83 2.30
C VAL A 69 -16.38 0.75 3.78
N ILE A 70 -17.46 1.40 4.18
CA ILE A 70 -18.05 1.27 5.51
C ILE A 70 -19.37 0.51 5.35
N TYR A 71 -19.46 -0.69 5.91
CA TYR A 71 -20.74 -1.37 6.04
C TYR A 71 -21.57 -0.67 7.12
N TRP A 72 -22.58 0.06 6.70
CA TRP A 72 -23.63 0.52 7.59
C TRP A 72 -24.56 -0.67 7.82
N ASN A 73 -24.49 -1.31 9.00
CA ASN A 73 -25.57 -2.20 9.40
C ASN A 73 -26.84 -1.35 9.45
N ASP A 74 -27.77 -1.57 8.51
CA ASP A 74 -29.12 -1.05 8.63
C ASP A 74 -29.93 -2.05 9.47
N PRO A 75 -30.15 -1.79 10.77
CA PRO A 75 -30.96 -2.66 11.62
C PRO A 75 -32.43 -2.75 11.20
N SER A 76 -32.88 -2.00 10.18
CA SER A 76 -34.25 -2.06 9.67
C SER A 76 -34.46 -3.02 8.48
N ALA A 77 -33.42 -3.75 8.06
CA ALA A 77 -33.48 -4.73 6.97
C ALA A 77 -33.79 -6.19 7.40
N LEU A 78 -34.27 -6.40 8.63
CA LEU A 78 -34.76 -7.70 9.14
C LEU A 78 -36.27 -7.67 9.41
#